data_AF-A0A0P9M648-F1
#
_entry.id   AF-A0A0P9M648-F1
#
_cell.length_a   1.000
_cell.length_b   1.000
_cell.length_c   1.000
_cell.angle_alpha   90.00
_cell.angle_beta   90.00
_cell.angle_gamma   90.00
#
_symmetry.space_group_name_H-M   'P 1'
#
loop_
_entity.id
_entity.type
_entity.pdbx_description
1 polymer ?
#
loop_
_entity_poly.entity_id
_entity_poly.type
_entity_poly.pdbx_seq_one_letter_code
_entity_poly.pdbx_strand_id
1 'polypeptide(L)'
;MKLALFHDLTRLVGSAEFTQDAHCLFLKGRINLAVSYARDAYELMKEGTLDSMSIGFNTLLSSYEERAGRQIRIIKEAELWEASIVPFGMNPEATITDVKSDIRLFEKALRERMGLSQKEAAAVASLGYTAVHRDGGAADTVIVDELKAISQLFNTQLGVQP
;
A
#
# COMPACT_ATOMS: atom_id res chain seq x y z
N MET A 1 5.35 -10.55 13.39
CA MET A 1 6.69 -9.94 13.31
C MET A 1 6.60 -8.43 13.51
N LYS A 2 7.72 -7.77 13.85
CA LYS A 2 7.78 -6.30 13.99
C LYS A 2 8.01 -5.64 12.63
N LEU A 3 7.44 -4.46 12.42
CA LEU A 3 7.68 -3.65 11.23
C LEU A 3 8.52 -2.41 11.59
N ALA A 4 9.63 -2.21 10.89
CA ALA A 4 10.56 -1.10 11.11
C ALA A 4 10.75 -0.25 9.86
N LEU A 5 11.44 0.89 10.00
CA LEU A 5 11.95 1.67 8.89
C LEU A 5 13.45 1.49 8.78
N PHE A 6 13.96 1.29 7.56
CA PHE A 6 15.40 1.36 7.26
C PHE A 6 16.27 0.38 8.07
N HIS A 7 15.72 -0.76 8.51
CA HIS A 7 16.37 -1.69 9.45
C HIS A 7 16.75 -1.08 10.81
N ASP A 8 16.20 0.09 11.14
CA ASP A 8 16.39 0.76 12.41
C ASP A 8 15.32 0.29 13.40
N LEU A 9 15.69 -0.61 14.32
CA LEU A 9 14.79 -1.14 15.35
C LEU A 9 14.40 -0.10 16.42
N THR A 10 14.96 1.11 16.39
CA THR A 10 14.46 2.25 17.18
C THR A 10 13.30 2.97 16.48
N ARG A 11 13.08 2.70 15.19
CA ARG A 11 11.99 3.25 14.36
C ARG A 11 10.96 2.20 14.00
N LEU A 12 10.32 1.63 15.03
CA LEU A 12 9.21 0.70 14.82
C LEU A 12 7.96 1.45 14.37
N VAL A 13 7.38 1.00 13.26
CA VAL A 13 6.19 1.60 12.66
C VAL A 13 4.95 0.74 12.82
N GLY A 14 5.10 -0.52 13.21
CA GLY A 14 3.94 -1.39 13.39
C GLY A 14 4.27 -2.87 13.52
N SER A 15 3.33 -3.69 13.07
CA SER A 15 3.42 -5.15 13.12
C SER A 15 2.89 -5.76 11.83
N ALA A 16 3.47 -6.89 11.43
CA ALA A 16 3.02 -7.65 10.27
C ALA A 16 2.90 -9.14 10.57
N GLU A 17 1.99 -9.78 9.87
CA GLU A 17 1.88 -11.22 9.70
C GLU A 17 2.45 -11.59 8.34
N PHE A 18 2.91 -12.83 8.19
CA PHE A 18 3.44 -13.32 6.93
C PHE A 18 2.84 -14.67 6.58
N THR A 19 2.80 -14.97 5.29
CA THR A 19 2.41 -16.28 4.74
C THR A 19 3.35 -16.57 3.58
N GLN A 20 3.84 -17.80 3.51
CA GLN A 20 4.71 -18.23 2.42
C GLN A 20 3.98 -19.26 1.57
N ASP A 21 4.06 -19.09 0.25
CA ASP A 21 3.64 -20.10 -0.72
C ASP A 21 4.78 -20.42 -1.70
N ALA A 22 4.46 -21.13 -2.79
CA ALA A 22 5.43 -21.50 -3.81
C ALA A 22 5.95 -20.31 -4.66
N HIS A 23 5.28 -19.16 -4.61
CA HIS A 23 5.60 -17.98 -5.40
C HIS A 23 6.34 -16.94 -4.58
N CYS A 24 5.87 -16.64 -3.37
CA CYS A 24 6.45 -15.56 -2.58
C CYS A 24 6.29 -15.74 -1.06
N LEU A 25 6.96 -14.84 -0.34
CA LEU A 25 6.71 -14.56 1.05
C LEU A 25 5.86 -13.28 1.11
N PHE A 26 4.58 -13.44 1.38
CA PHE A 26 3.63 -12.35 1.46
C PHE A 26 3.55 -11.79 2.89
N LEU A 27 3.57 -10.46 3.02
CA LEU A 27 3.42 -9.77 4.29
C LEU A 27 2.15 -8.93 4.29
N LYS A 28 1.43 -8.97 5.41
CA LYS A 28 0.29 -8.10 5.68
C LYS A 28 0.47 -7.45 7.04
N GLY A 29 0.57 -6.13 7.04
CA GLY A 29 0.87 -5.36 8.23
C GLY A 29 -0.09 -4.22 8.53
N ARG A 30 0.06 -3.66 9.72
CA ARG A 30 -0.61 -2.45 10.17
C ARG A 30 0.42 -1.44 10.64
N ILE A 31 0.35 -0.22 10.12
CA ILE A 31 1.15 0.93 10.55
C ILE A 31 0.44 1.66 11.69
N ASN A 32 1.18 2.02 12.73
CA ASN A 32 0.70 2.83 13.84
C ASN A 32 0.78 4.32 13.51
N LEU A 33 -0.28 4.87 12.92
CA LEU A 33 -0.36 6.28 12.53
C LEU A 33 -0.34 7.26 13.71
N ALA A 34 -0.46 6.80 14.96
CA ALA A 34 -0.29 7.65 16.14
C ALA A 34 1.17 8.11 16.32
N VAL A 35 2.13 7.41 15.70
CA VAL A 35 3.55 7.78 15.69
C VAL A 35 3.82 8.68 14.48
N SER A 36 4.44 9.85 14.70
CA SER A 36 4.65 10.87 13.65
C SER A 36 5.45 10.35 12.47
N TYR A 37 6.66 9.81 12.70
CA TYR A 37 7.50 9.30 11.62
C TYR A 37 6.88 8.09 10.89
N ALA A 38 6.04 7.31 11.57
CA ALA A 38 5.32 6.20 10.94
C ALA A 38 4.24 6.72 9.98
N ARG A 39 3.60 7.84 10.32
CA ARG A 39 2.65 8.53 9.47
C ARG A 39 3.33 9.14 8.25
N ASP A 40 4.49 9.78 8.42
CA ASP A 40 5.26 10.34 7.30
C ASP A 40 5.66 9.23 6.31
N ALA A 41 6.19 8.12 6.82
CA ALA A 41 6.51 6.95 6.00
C ALA A 41 5.27 6.39 5.30
N TYR A 42 4.12 6.37 5.97
CA TYR A 42 2.87 5.92 5.38
C TYR A 42 2.37 6.79 4.22
N GLU A 43 2.52 8.11 4.30
CA GLU A 43 2.20 8.99 3.19
C GLU A 43 3.17 8.79 2.01
N LEU A 44 4.46 8.57 2.28
CA LEU A 44 5.45 8.23 1.23
C LEU A 44 5.17 6.87 0.58
N MET A 45 4.71 5.89 1.35
CA MET A 45 4.28 4.60 0.82
C MET A 45 3.04 4.74 -0.08
N LYS A 46 2.07 5.57 0.31
CA LYS A 46 0.88 5.86 -0.50
C LYS A 46 1.22 6.60 -1.81
N GLU A 47 2.18 7.52 -1.76
CA GLU A 47 2.67 8.23 -2.95
C GLU A 47 3.44 7.29 -3.89
N GLY A 48 4.10 6.26 -3.35
CA GLY A 48 4.92 5.32 -4.10
C GLY A 48 6.41 5.64 -4.09
N THR A 49 6.85 6.73 -3.44
CA THR A 49 8.28 7.06 -3.30
C THR A 49 9.00 6.09 -2.34
N LEU A 50 8.27 5.51 -1.39
CA LEU A 50 8.77 4.52 -0.44
C LEU A 50 8.02 3.20 -0.65
N ASP A 51 8.43 2.44 -1.66
CA ASP A 51 7.67 1.29 -2.20
C ASP A 51 8.35 -0.05 -1.99
N SER A 52 9.51 -0.09 -1.32
CA SER A 52 10.35 -1.28 -1.22
C SER A 52 10.41 -1.83 0.21
N MET A 53 10.68 -3.13 0.31
CA MET A 53 10.80 -3.80 1.60
C MET A 53 12.00 -4.74 1.66
N SER A 54 12.40 -5.05 2.89
CA SER A 54 13.47 -5.98 3.20
C SER A 54 13.14 -6.73 4.49
N ILE A 55 13.78 -7.87 4.72
CA ILE A 55 13.46 -8.78 5.82
C ILE A 55 14.74 -9.13 6.58
N GLY A 56 14.69 -8.94 7.89
CA GLY A 56 15.72 -9.42 8.81
C GLY A 56 15.39 -10.85 9.26
N PHE A 57 16.34 -11.77 9.07
CA PHE A 57 16.17 -13.18 9.43
C PHE A 57 17.49 -13.84 9.84
N ASN A 58 17.38 -14.89 10.65
CA ASN A 58 18.47 -15.84 10.87
C ASN A 58 18.34 -16.99 9.89
N THR A 59 19.45 -17.39 9.27
CA THR A 59 19.46 -18.61 8.45
C THR A 59 19.62 -19.83 9.34
N LEU A 60 18.67 -20.75 9.29
CA LEU A 60 18.72 -22.01 10.03
C LEU A 60 19.35 -23.12 9.18
N LEU A 61 18.97 -23.18 7.90
CA LEU A 61 19.51 -24.13 6.94
C LEU A 61 19.79 -23.45 5.60
N SER A 62 21.01 -23.61 5.09
CA SER A 62 21.37 -23.16 3.74
C SER A 62 22.34 -24.12 3.06
N SER A 63 22.36 -24.08 1.73
CA SER A 63 23.37 -24.74 0.90
C SER A 63 23.91 -23.78 -0.14
N TYR A 64 24.94 -24.19 -0.87
CA TYR A 64 25.46 -23.46 -2.01
C TYR A 64 25.21 -24.26 -3.28
N GLU A 65 24.86 -23.56 -4.35
CA GLU A 65 24.70 -24.12 -5.69
C GLU A 65 25.48 -23.28 -6.68
N GLU A 66 26.07 -23.92 -7.69
CA GLU A 66 26.68 -23.20 -8.80
C GLU A 66 25.64 -22.95 -9.88
N ARG A 67 25.40 -21.68 -10.23
CA ARG A 67 24.56 -21.31 -11.37
C ARG A 67 25.28 -20.26 -12.20
N ALA A 68 25.38 -20.51 -13.51
CA ALA A 68 26.08 -19.62 -14.45
C ALA A 68 27.50 -19.22 -13.98
N GLY A 69 28.27 -20.18 -13.43
CA GLY A 69 29.64 -19.94 -12.95
C GLY A 69 29.76 -19.11 -11.68
N ARG A 70 28.65 -18.90 -10.96
CA ARG A 70 28.62 -18.19 -9.67
C ARG A 70 28.12 -19.12 -8.58
N GLN A 71 28.74 -19.05 -7.40
CA GLN A 71 28.18 -19.68 -6.20
C GLN A 71 27.03 -18.84 -5.68
N ILE A 72 25.85 -19.46 -5.60
CA ILE A 72 24.63 -18.87 -5.08
C ILE A 72 24.29 -19.58 -3.77
N ARG A 73 24.07 -18.79 -2.72
CA ARG A 73 23.57 -19.31 -1.44
C ARG A 73 22.07 -19.52 -1.53
N ILE A 74 21.63 -20.75 -1.29
CA ILE A 74 20.22 -21.14 -1.22
C ILE A 74 19.83 -21.26 0.24
N ILE A 75 18.87 -20.43 0.66
CA ILE A 75 18.30 -20.46 2.01
C ILE A 75 17.14 -21.45 1.98
N LYS A 76 17.28 -22.56 2.71
CA LYS A 76 16.25 -23.61 2.79
C LYS A 76 15.30 -23.40 3.96
N GLU A 77 15.82 -22.84 5.06
CA GLU A 77 15.03 -22.54 6.25
C GLU A 77 15.59 -21.27 6.93
N ALA A 78 14.69 -20.39 7.33
CA ALA A 78 15.01 -19.14 7.99
C ALA A 78 14.00 -18.82 9.09
N GLU A 79 14.50 -18.24 10.18
CA GLU A 79 13.68 -17.67 11.24
C GLU A 79 13.52 -16.16 10.98
N LEU A 80 12.29 -15.69 10.76
CA LEU A 80 12.01 -14.29 10.45
C LEU A 80 11.82 -13.45 11.71
N TRP A 81 12.53 -12.32 11.80
CA TRP A 81 12.50 -11.44 12.97
C TRP A 81 11.66 -10.19 12.72
N GLU A 82 11.99 -9.48 11.64
CA GLU A 82 11.45 -8.17 11.31
C GLU A 82 11.29 -8.02 9.81
N ALA A 83 10.40 -7.12 9.41
CA ALA A 83 10.38 -6.59 8.07
C ALA A 83 10.49 -5.06 8.12
N SER A 84 11.27 -4.52 7.20
CA SER A 84 11.56 -3.10 7.14
C SER A 84 11.09 -2.52 5.82
N ILE A 85 10.43 -1.37 5.91
CA ILE A 85 10.17 -0.52 4.75
C ILE A 85 11.47 0.25 4.46
N VAL A 86 11.94 0.17 3.21
CA VAL A 86 13.23 0.71 2.79
C VAL A 86 13.09 1.43 1.45
N PRO A 87 13.97 2.38 1.11
CA PRO A 87 13.94 3.02 -0.21
C PRO A 87 14.38 2.08 -1.33
N PHE A 88 15.32 1.17 -1.03
CA PHE A 88 15.85 0.20 -1.98
C PHE A 88 15.96 -1.17 -1.31
N GLY A 89 15.16 -2.13 -1.78
CA GLY A 89 15.25 -3.52 -1.34
C GLY A 89 16.47 -4.22 -1.92
N MET A 90 17.10 -5.12 -1.15
CA MET A 90 18.17 -5.97 -1.67
C MET A 90 17.63 -6.97 -2.72
N ASN A 91 16.37 -7.37 -2.58
CA ASN A 91 15.61 -8.05 -3.62
C ASN A 91 14.72 -7.01 -4.34
N PRO A 92 14.94 -6.73 -5.64
CA PRO A 92 14.11 -5.80 -6.41
C PRO A 92 12.63 -6.20 -6.49
N GLU A 93 12.30 -7.47 -6.28
CA GLU A 93 10.92 -7.96 -6.29
C GLU A 93 10.20 -7.78 -4.93
N ALA A 94 10.94 -7.41 -3.87
CA ALA A 94 10.38 -7.17 -2.55
C ALA A 94 9.77 -5.76 -2.48
N THR A 95 8.57 -5.61 -3.04
CA THR A 95 7.85 -4.35 -3.16
C THR A 95 6.56 -4.33 -2.33
N ILE A 96 6.10 -3.13 -2.01
CA ILE A 96 4.83 -2.86 -1.35
C ILE A 96 3.75 -2.82 -2.42
N THR A 97 2.90 -3.84 -2.43
CA THR A 97 1.91 -4.03 -3.49
C THR A 97 0.63 -3.19 -3.30
N ASP A 98 0.30 -2.84 -2.06
CA ASP A 98 -0.91 -2.08 -1.74
C ASP A 98 -0.75 -1.35 -0.40
N VAL A 99 -1.21 -0.10 -0.34
CA VAL A 99 -1.20 0.73 0.86
C VAL A 99 -2.61 1.23 1.09
N LYS A 100 -3.33 0.49 1.94
CA LYS A 100 -4.70 0.85 2.31
C LYS A 100 -4.73 2.23 2.89
N SER A 101 -5.44 3.14 2.24
CA SER A 101 -5.79 4.47 2.75
C SER A 101 -7.24 4.53 3.22
N ASP A 102 -7.49 5.40 4.20
CA ASP A 102 -8.77 5.40 4.87
C ASP A 102 -9.84 5.96 3.93
N ILE A 103 -10.68 5.08 3.40
CA ILE A 103 -11.88 5.43 2.62
C ILE A 103 -12.73 6.47 3.36
N ARG A 104 -12.68 6.49 4.70
CA ARG A 104 -13.41 7.45 5.52
C ARG A 104 -12.85 8.86 5.41
N LEU A 105 -11.56 9.01 5.15
CA LEU A 105 -10.96 10.32 4.88
C LEU A 105 -11.40 10.83 3.50
N PHE A 106 -11.47 9.94 2.51
CA PHE A 106 -12.00 10.23 1.19
C PHE A 106 -13.50 10.56 1.26
N GLU A 107 -14.30 9.76 1.97
CA GLU A 107 -15.72 10.01 2.25
C GLU A 107 -15.92 11.34 2.99
N LYS A 108 -15.11 11.63 4.01
CA LYS A 108 -15.15 12.90 4.74
C LYS A 108 -14.83 14.07 3.81
N ALA A 109 -13.82 13.96 2.96
CA ALA A 109 -13.47 14.99 1.98
C ALA A 109 -14.60 15.21 0.95
N LEU A 110 -15.25 14.13 0.49
CA LEU A 110 -16.43 14.19 -0.38
C LEU A 110 -17.59 14.92 0.29
N ARG A 111 -17.84 14.67 1.58
CA ARG A 111 -18.87 15.39 2.34
C ARG A 111 -18.54 16.86 2.55
N GLU A 112 -17.32 17.16 2.99
CA GLU A 112 -16.92 18.51 3.39
C GLU A 112 -16.67 19.44 2.20
N ARG A 113 -16.16 18.93 1.08
CA ARG A 113 -15.80 19.75 -0.09
C ARG A 113 -16.80 19.69 -1.23
N MET A 114 -17.56 18.60 -1.35
CA MET A 114 -18.56 18.43 -2.42
C MET A 114 -20.01 18.47 -1.90
N GLY A 115 -20.20 18.66 -0.59
CA GLY A 115 -21.54 18.76 0.01
C GLY A 115 -22.36 17.47 -0.01
N LEU A 116 -21.73 16.32 -0.32
CA LEU A 116 -22.41 15.04 -0.44
C LEU A 116 -22.96 14.58 0.92
N SER A 117 -24.14 13.97 0.93
CA SER A 117 -24.66 13.31 2.13
C SER A 117 -23.82 12.09 2.50
N GLN A 118 -23.97 11.59 3.74
CA GLN A 118 -23.23 10.42 4.21
C GLN A 118 -23.42 9.19 3.31
N LYS A 119 -24.65 8.96 2.80
CA LYS A 119 -24.94 7.83 1.91
C LYS A 119 -24.30 7.99 0.53
N GLU A 120 -24.31 9.21 -0.02
CA GLU A 120 -23.72 9.49 -1.33
C GLU A 120 -22.20 9.45 -1.28
N ALA A 121 -21.59 10.03 -0.24
CA ALA A 121 -20.15 9.98 -0.05
C ALA A 121 -19.66 8.54 0.16
N ALA A 122 -20.38 7.72 0.90
CA ALA A 122 -20.04 6.31 1.08
C ALA A 122 -20.13 5.53 -0.25
N ALA A 123 -21.16 5.80 -1.06
CA ALA A 123 -21.31 5.18 -2.37
C ALA A 123 -20.17 5.57 -3.33
N VAL A 124 -19.87 6.87 -3.44
CA VAL A 124 -18.79 7.41 -4.27
C VAL A 124 -17.42 6.97 -3.76
N ALA A 125 -17.21 6.92 -2.45
CA ALA A 125 -15.98 6.38 -1.87
C ALA A 125 -15.80 4.91 -2.21
N SER A 126 -16.84 4.08 -2.10
CA SER A 126 -16.72 2.65 -2.41
C SER A 126 -16.38 2.36 -3.89
N LEU A 127 -16.87 3.21 -4.81
CA LEU A 127 -16.66 3.07 -6.25
C LEU A 127 -15.38 3.76 -6.73
N GLY A 128 -15.19 5.02 -6.35
CA GLY A 128 -14.11 5.87 -6.83
C GLY A 128 -12.77 5.66 -6.12
N TYR A 129 -12.77 5.28 -4.84
CA TYR A 129 -11.51 5.07 -4.11
C TYR A 129 -10.67 3.95 -4.72
N THR A 130 -11.33 2.85 -5.08
CA THR A 130 -10.74 1.66 -5.70
C THR A 130 -10.26 1.92 -7.13
N ALA A 131 -10.94 2.81 -7.86
CA ALA A 131 -10.60 3.20 -9.22
C ALA A 131 -9.42 4.19 -9.30
N VAL A 132 -9.25 5.04 -8.29
CA VAL A 132 -8.20 6.08 -8.26
C VAL A 132 -6.83 5.53 -7.85
N HIS A 133 -6.77 4.40 -7.13
CA HIS A 133 -5.51 3.81 -6.63
C HIS A 133 -5.00 2.61 -7.45
N ARG A 134 -5.58 2.32 -8.62
CA ARG A 134 -5.01 1.35 -9.57
C ARG A 134 -4.15 2.08 -10.59
N ASP A 135 -2.92 1.59 -10.79
CA ASP A 135 -2.11 1.97 -11.95
C ASP A 135 -2.82 1.53 -13.25
N GLY A 136 -3.54 2.47 -13.85
CA GLY A 136 -3.73 2.67 -15.28
C GLY A 136 -4.20 1.47 -16.11
N GLY A 137 -5.50 1.17 -16.09
CA GLY A 137 -6.19 0.45 -17.17
C GLY A 137 -7.23 1.35 -17.85
N ALA A 138 -7.35 1.28 -19.17
CA ALA A 138 -8.29 2.10 -19.98
C ALA A 138 -9.78 2.02 -19.57
N ALA A 139 -10.15 1.04 -18.74
CA ALA A 139 -11.50 0.93 -18.17
C ALA A 139 -11.77 1.96 -17.06
N ASP A 140 -10.75 2.41 -16.32
CA ASP A 140 -10.91 3.30 -15.17
C ASP A 140 -11.04 4.77 -15.59
N THR A 141 -10.51 5.14 -16.75
CA THR A 141 -10.70 6.48 -17.36
C THR A 141 -12.17 6.71 -17.74
N VAL A 142 -12.87 5.67 -18.20
CA VAL A 142 -14.31 5.72 -18.50
C VAL A 142 -15.11 6.00 -17.23
N ILE A 143 -14.76 5.38 -16.09
CA ILE A 143 -15.45 5.59 -14.81
C ILE A 143 -15.23 7.01 -14.28
N VAL A 144 -14.01 7.56 -14.42
CA VAL A 144 -13.69 8.94 -14.02
C VAL A 144 -14.43 9.96 -14.89
N ASP A 145 -14.56 9.71 -16.19
CA ASP A 145 -15.32 10.58 -17.10
C ASP A 145 -16.83 10.45 -16.89
N GLU A 146 -17.34 9.26 -16.55
CA GLU A 146 -18.73 9.06 -16.12
C GLU A 146 -19.03 9.79 -14.80
N LEU A 147 -18.12 9.78 -13.82
CA LEU A 147 -18.27 10.54 -12.58
C LEU A 147 -18.28 12.06 -12.83
N LYS A 148 -17.45 12.57 -13.75
CA LYS A 148 -17.48 13.97 -14.19
C LYS A 148 -18.78 14.31 -14.92
N ALA A 149 -19.27 13.41 -15.77
CA ALA A 149 -20.54 13.59 -16.49
C ALA A 149 -21.74 13.62 -15.54
N ILE A 150 -21.74 12.76 -14.51
CA ILE A 150 -22.78 12.75 -13.46
C ILE A 150 -22.77 14.08 -12.70
N SER A 151 -21.59 14.59 -12.30
CA SER A 151 -21.47 15.91 -11.65
C SER A 151 -22.01 17.05 -12.52
N GLN A 152 -21.74 17.03 -13.82
CA GLN A 152 -22.28 18.03 -14.75
C GLN A 152 -23.80 17.91 -14.93
N LEU A 153 -24.35 16.69 -14.93
CA LEU A 153 -25.78 16.42 -15.04
C LEU A 153 -26.55 16.93 -13.81
N PHE A 154 -26.01 16.75 -12.59
CA PHE A 154 -26.59 17.30 -11.37
C PHE A 154 -26.66 18.83 -11.40
N ASN A 155 -25.61 19.49 -11.91
CA ASN A 155 -25.58 20.95 -12.04
C ASN A 155 -26.57 21.49 -13.08
N THR A 156 -26.85 20.74 -14.15
CA THR A 156 -27.76 21.19 -15.22
C THR A 156 -29.23 20.88 -14.95
N GLN A 157 -29.55 19.81 -14.21
CA GLN A 157 -30.95 19.38 -14.01
C GLN A 157 -31.56 19.73 -12.66
N LEU A 158 -30.76 19.96 -11.61
CA LEU A 158 -31.28 20.24 -10.25
C LEU A 158 -31.02 21.68 -9.77
N GLY A 159 -30.33 22.51 -10.55
CA GLY A 159 -30.28 23.96 -10.34
C GLY A 159 -29.69 24.42 -9.01
N VAL A 160 -28.80 23.63 -8.39
CA VAL A 160 -28.08 24.03 -7.18
C VAL A 160 -26.67 24.47 -7.58
N GLN A 161 -26.41 25.77 -7.47
CA GLN A 161 -25.07 26.35 -7.53
C GLN A 161 -24.50 26.46 -6.09
N PRO A 162 -23.15 26.44 -5.93
CA PRO A 162 -22.50 26.36 -4.61
C PRO A 162 -22.87 27.49 -3.64
#